data_AF-W9TEN9-F1
#
_entry.id   AF-W9TEN9-F1
#
_cell.length_a   1.000
_cell.length_b   1.000
_cell.length_c   1.000
_cell.angle_alpha   90.00
_cell.angle_beta   90.00
_cell.angle_gamma   90.00
#
_symmetry.space_group_name_H-M   'P 1'
#
loop_
_entity.id
_entity.type
_entity.pdbx_description
1 polymer ?
#
loop_
_entity_poly.entity_id
_entity_poly.type
_entity_poly.pdbx_seq_one_letter_code
_entity_poly.pdbx_strand_id
1 'polypeptide(L)'
;MAPITLRPWTDGEQLDRDFFPVYCLEGNEEKLITNLQNMDWYPQAFSVRGNAEEHLEFSDLVLSCTLSHETPYPHLANPRNQLATAILPSCTELLVGLKRLDSNLIHRSCERILQNIADLNPKVVPRDFVRTIKFIEEFCCECLKTLDSNSPYAHGNNNSDFKSWWIREPFIIRKLNETKKKLKTEFEETPPGLLKIQQWIDRFISRLSRLHATPPTPDNVSKSILESSAYVTAIAERQIIDGNAAHAILLIHRAADLMLFSICVRNNIITVAQYGGKYTSGYEPQGKNTVTLMHSLSCLKNTISDLPKYSSTFDELNQWRNLLMQTHYMSNLFEDNAMQLFKNTRARLLKLGGPEWSASFKTYLEGIDIHMPDILDPCQKLLINLRQI
;
A
#
# COMPACT_ATOMS: atom_id res chain seq x y z
N MET A 1 23.75 17.57 -0.46
CA MET A 1 23.28 18.80 0.23
C MET A 1 23.88 18.79 1.62
N ALA A 2 24.55 19.87 2.00
CA ALA A 2 25.15 20.01 3.33
C ALA A 2 24.10 20.61 4.31
N PRO A 3 23.97 20.11 5.55
CA PRO A 3 23.05 20.66 6.54
C PRO A 3 23.60 21.90 7.26
N ILE A 4 22.69 22.75 7.73
CA ILE A 4 22.98 23.94 8.55
C ILE A 4 22.94 23.54 10.03
N THR A 5 23.91 23.97 10.84
CA THR A 5 23.95 23.71 12.29
C THR A 5 23.62 24.99 13.07
N LEU A 6 22.65 24.92 13.97
CA LEU A 6 22.28 25.97 14.92
C LEU A 6 22.88 25.66 16.29
N ARG A 7 23.54 26.64 16.92
CA ARG A 7 24.07 26.54 18.28
C ARG A 7 23.30 27.48 19.21
N PRO A 8 22.74 27.01 20.33
CA PRO A 8 22.19 27.90 21.35
C PRO A 8 23.31 28.72 21.98
N TRP A 9 23.05 30.00 22.23
CA TRP A 9 23.90 30.92 22.97
C TRP A 9 23.18 31.27 24.27
N THR A 10 23.86 31.08 25.39
CA THR A 10 23.42 31.48 26.72
C THR A 10 24.52 32.34 27.32
N ASP A 11 24.16 33.36 28.09
CA ASP A 11 25.12 34.16 28.88
C ASP A 11 25.66 33.29 30.03
N GLY A 12 26.62 32.41 29.73
CA GLY A 12 27.48 31.76 30.72
C GLY A 12 27.02 30.41 31.29
N GLU A 13 25.95 29.78 30.79
CA GLU A 13 25.54 28.44 31.22
C GLU A 13 25.94 27.34 30.22
N GLN A 14 26.62 26.30 30.70
CA GLN A 14 26.99 25.14 29.90
C GLN A 14 25.75 24.25 29.68
N LEU A 15 25.26 24.17 28.45
CA LEU A 15 24.18 23.24 28.08
C LEU A 15 24.79 21.87 27.75
N ASP A 16 24.20 20.79 28.28
CA ASP A 16 24.66 19.40 28.07
C ASP A 16 24.53 18.88 26.63
N ARG A 17 24.03 19.69 25.68
CA ARG A 17 23.97 19.34 24.24
C ARG A 17 24.33 20.55 23.39
N ASP A 18 25.39 20.41 22.60
CA ASP A 18 26.12 21.54 22.02
C ASP A 18 25.65 22.00 20.61
N PHE A 19 24.77 21.28 19.90
CA PHE A 19 24.39 21.61 18.51
C PHE A 19 23.02 21.08 18.09
N PHE A 20 22.30 21.80 17.21
CA PHE A 20 21.04 21.37 16.58
C PHE A 20 21.14 21.44 15.04
N PRO A 21 20.99 20.34 14.29
CA PRO A 21 21.02 20.39 12.82
C PRO A 21 19.65 20.73 12.19
N VAL A 22 19.64 21.46 11.07
CA VAL A 22 18.45 21.86 10.29
C VAL A 22 18.62 21.48 8.81
N TYR A 23 17.57 20.92 8.21
CA TYR A 23 17.54 20.53 6.80
C TYR A 23 16.54 21.37 5.99
N CYS A 24 17.00 21.93 4.87
CA CYS A 24 16.17 22.68 3.92
C CYS A 24 15.74 21.77 2.76
N LEU A 25 14.44 21.74 2.44
CA LEU A 25 13.90 20.98 1.30
C LEU A 25 14.13 21.68 -0.06
N GLU A 26 14.61 22.93 -0.06
CA GLU A 26 14.92 23.69 -1.27
C GLU A 26 16.39 24.16 -1.25
N GLY A 27 17.09 24.00 -2.37
CA GLY A 27 18.53 24.20 -2.54
C GLY A 27 19.04 25.64 -2.48
N ASN A 28 18.53 26.47 -1.56
CA ASN A 28 19.04 27.81 -1.30
C ASN A 28 19.20 28.04 0.21
N GLU A 29 20.30 27.49 0.73
CA GLU A 29 20.73 27.54 2.13
C GLU A 29 20.80 28.98 2.67
N GLU A 30 21.33 29.92 1.88
CA GLU A 30 21.42 31.34 2.23
C GLU A 30 20.05 31.99 2.45
N LYS A 31 19.06 31.62 1.63
CA LYS A 31 17.69 32.17 1.74
C LYS A 31 16.98 31.69 3.00
N LEU A 32 17.17 30.43 3.40
CA LEU A 32 16.62 29.90 4.65
C LEU A 32 17.28 30.56 5.87
N ILE A 33 18.60 30.69 5.88
CA ILE A 33 19.35 31.35 6.97
C ILE A 33 18.87 32.80 7.12
N THR A 34 18.75 33.52 6.01
CA THR A 34 18.26 34.90 6.00
C THR A 34 16.82 34.99 6.53
N ASN A 35 15.94 34.05 6.13
CA ASN A 35 14.56 34.02 6.62
C ASN A 35 14.47 33.73 8.12
N LEU A 36 15.27 32.79 8.64
CA LEU A 36 15.33 32.45 10.06
C LEU A 36 15.88 33.61 10.90
N GLN A 37 16.88 34.34 10.38
CA GLN A 37 17.44 35.52 11.04
C GLN A 37 16.48 36.72 11.06
N ASN A 38 15.52 36.76 10.14
CA ASN A 38 14.53 37.84 10.00
C ASN A 38 13.18 37.54 10.68
N MET A 39 13.01 36.39 11.33
CA MET A 39 11.81 36.05 12.09
C MET A 39 11.84 36.72 13.47
N ASP A 40 10.87 37.59 13.77
CA ASP A 40 10.80 38.40 15.00
C ASP A 40 10.78 37.59 16.32
N TRP A 41 10.47 36.29 16.25
CA TRP A 41 10.42 35.38 17.39
C TRP A 41 11.68 34.51 17.56
N TYR A 42 12.67 34.63 16.65
CA TYR A 42 13.96 33.96 16.81
C TYR A 42 14.74 34.72 17.90
N PRO A 43 14.91 34.15 19.11
CA PRO A 43 15.55 34.88 20.20
C PRO A 43 17.01 35.12 19.83
N GLN A 44 17.59 36.20 20.37
CA GLN A 44 19.01 36.59 20.32
C GLN A 44 20.00 35.53 20.86
N ALA A 45 19.55 34.28 21.02
CA ALA A 45 20.19 33.16 21.70
C ALA A 45 20.63 32.04 20.73
N PHE A 46 20.85 32.30 19.44
CA PHE A 46 21.32 31.25 18.51
C PHE A 46 22.30 31.78 17.45
N SER A 47 23.34 31.00 17.12
CA SER A 47 24.29 31.26 16.03
C SER A 47 24.36 30.10 15.03
N VAL A 48 24.64 30.38 13.75
CA VAL A 48 24.58 29.41 12.65
C VAL A 48 25.97 29.11 12.09
N ARG A 49 26.36 27.83 11.93
CA ARG A 49 27.58 27.40 11.20
C ARG A 49 27.35 26.13 10.37
N GLY A 50 28.14 25.94 9.31
CA GLY A 50 28.03 24.79 8.40
C GLY A 50 28.94 23.61 8.74
N ASN A 51 28.38 22.40 8.66
CA ASN A 51 28.96 21.04 8.73
C ASN A 51 29.56 20.53 10.06
N ALA A 52 28.90 19.56 10.72
CA ALA A 52 29.13 18.11 10.53
C ALA A 52 28.26 17.28 11.51
N GLU A 53 27.72 16.15 11.02
CA GLU A 53 27.12 14.99 11.73
C GLU A 53 25.75 15.12 12.45
N GLU A 54 24.74 14.60 11.73
CA GLU A 54 23.69 13.63 12.11
C GLU A 54 22.55 13.97 13.11
N HIS A 55 21.41 14.34 12.48
CA HIS A 55 19.97 14.12 12.81
C HIS A 55 19.21 14.95 13.88
N LEU A 56 18.18 15.70 13.42
CA LEU A 56 16.83 15.76 14.03
C LEU A 56 15.77 16.24 13.02
N GLU A 57 14.53 15.78 13.21
CA GLU A 57 13.45 15.68 12.23
C GLU A 57 12.46 16.86 12.25
N PHE A 58 12.05 17.31 11.06
CA PHE A 58 10.99 18.30 10.80
C PHE A 58 9.66 18.00 11.52
N SER A 59 9.47 16.76 11.96
CA SER A 59 8.33 16.28 12.74
C SER A 59 8.29 16.77 14.17
N ASP A 60 9.43 17.00 14.84
CA ASP A 60 9.44 17.52 16.22
C ASP A 60 8.98 18.98 16.23
N LEU A 61 9.35 19.75 15.19
CA LEU A 61 8.88 21.12 15.01
C LEU A 61 7.38 21.13 14.70
N VAL A 62 6.92 20.31 13.75
CA VAL A 62 5.49 20.19 13.43
C VAL A 62 4.71 19.80 14.67
N LEU A 63 5.03 18.68 15.34
CA LEU A 63 4.36 18.25 16.59
C LEU A 63 4.43 19.33 17.68
N SER A 64 5.60 19.93 17.94
CA SER A 64 5.71 21.00 18.94
C SER A 64 4.77 22.17 18.64
N CYS A 65 4.61 22.53 17.36
CA CYS A 65 3.67 23.55 16.90
C CYS A 65 2.22 23.04 16.92
N THR A 66 1.93 21.80 16.49
CA THR A 66 0.57 21.21 16.41
C THR A 66 -0.12 21.19 17.77
N LEU A 67 0.69 21.10 18.82
CA LEU A 67 0.26 20.95 20.20
C LEU A 67 0.35 22.27 20.99
N SER A 68 0.88 23.34 20.38
CA SER A 68 1.09 24.64 21.02
C SER A 68 0.05 25.66 20.56
N HIS A 69 -1.23 25.41 20.82
CA HIS A 69 -2.21 26.48 20.62
C HIS A 69 -2.50 27.33 21.85
N GLU A 70 -2.12 26.93 23.07
CA GLU A 70 -2.32 27.79 24.25
C GLU A 70 -1.25 27.56 25.34
N THR A 71 -0.66 28.64 25.83
CA THR A 71 0.24 28.82 27.00
C THR A 71 1.77 28.72 26.81
N PRO A 72 2.51 29.80 27.19
CA PRO A 72 3.96 29.82 27.27
C PRO A 72 4.39 29.53 28.72
N TYR A 73 4.97 28.37 29.00
CA TYR A 73 5.84 28.23 30.17
C TYR A 73 6.92 27.17 29.89
N PRO A 74 8.21 27.51 30.06
CA PRO A 74 9.25 26.52 30.21
C PRO A 74 9.23 26.03 31.66
N HIS A 75 9.52 24.75 31.88
CA HIS A 75 10.36 24.21 32.96
C HIS A 75 10.04 22.73 33.18
N LEU A 76 11.12 21.94 33.19
CA LEU A 76 11.27 20.58 33.71
C LEU A 76 10.58 19.45 32.93
N ALA A 77 11.39 18.47 32.51
CA ALA A 77 10.94 17.15 32.01
C ALA A 77 9.78 17.23 30.99
N ASN A 78 10.03 17.85 29.85
CA ASN A 78 8.98 18.27 28.91
C ASN A 78 8.13 17.07 28.42
N PRO A 79 6.87 16.89 28.88
CA PRO A 79 6.00 15.81 28.39
C PRO A 79 5.74 15.94 26.88
N ARG A 80 6.01 17.12 26.30
CA ARG A 80 5.99 17.39 24.86
C ARG A 80 7.13 16.68 24.10
N ASN A 81 8.31 16.52 24.70
CA ASN A 81 9.40 15.74 24.10
C ASN A 81 9.10 14.23 24.21
N GLN A 82 8.50 13.78 25.32
CA GLN A 82 8.08 12.39 25.49
C GLN A 82 7.05 11.97 24.44
N LEU A 83 6.11 12.86 24.14
CA LEU A 83 5.09 12.67 23.11
C LEU A 83 5.70 12.47 21.71
N ALA A 84 6.60 13.36 21.31
CA ALA A 84 7.27 13.28 20.03
C ALA A 84 8.06 11.97 19.92
N THR A 85 8.84 11.61 20.96
CA THR A 85 9.55 10.31 20.99
C THR A 85 8.64 9.07 20.99
N ALA A 86 7.41 9.15 21.51
CA ALA A 86 6.51 8.00 21.58
C ALA A 86 5.65 7.81 20.30
N ILE A 87 5.19 8.90 19.70
CA ILE A 87 4.24 8.87 18.57
C ILE A 87 4.98 8.85 17.23
N LEU A 88 6.08 9.59 17.10
CA LEU A 88 6.76 9.79 15.83
C LEU A 88 7.31 8.50 15.19
N PRO A 89 7.93 7.56 15.95
CA PRO A 89 8.33 6.28 15.38
C PRO A 89 7.14 5.52 14.78
N SER A 90 6.00 5.53 15.48
CA SER A 90 4.77 4.87 15.01
C SER A 90 4.15 5.60 13.80
N CYS A 91 4.22 6.92 13.72
CA CYS A 91 3.81 7.65 12.52
C CYS A 91 4.73 7.37 11.33
N THR A 92 6.02 7.13 11.57
CA THR A 92 6.98 6.76 10.52
C THR A 92 6.72 5.35 10.02
N GLU A 93 6.47 4.41 10.93
CA GLU A 93 6.02 3.06 10.57
C GLU A 93 4.70 3.09 9.78
N LEU A 94 3.73 3.91 10.21
CA LEU A 94 2.47 4.12 9.49
C LEU A 94 2.70 4.63 8.07
N LEU A 95 3.57 5.63 7.91
CA LEU A 95 3.94 6.19 6.60
C LEU A 95 4.56 5.12 5.68
N VAL A 96 5.48 4.31 6.22
CA VAL A 96 6.08 3.18 5.48
C VAL A 96 5.00 2.17 5.10
N GLY A 97 4.11 1.83 6.03
CA GLY A 97 2.99 0.92 5.79
C GLY A 97 2.07 1.40 4.68
N LEU A 98 1.66 2.67 4.68
CA LEU A 98 0.81 3.26 3.63
C LEU A 98 1.48 3.29 2.26
N LYS A 99 2.80 3.56 2.21
CA LYS A 99 3.59 3.53 0.97
C LYS A 99 3.81 2.12 0.40
N ARG A 100 3.78 1.09 1.26
CA ARG A 100 3.94 -0.31 0.86
C ARG A 100 2.62 -1.07 0.76
N LEU A 101 1.51 -0.46 1.20
CA LEU A 101 0.22 -1.11 1.41
C LEU A 101 0.34 -2.35 2.31
N ASP A 102 1.17 -2.26 3.36
CA ASP A 102 1.27 -3.30 4.39
C ASP A 102 0.18 -3.06 5.43
N SER A 103 -0.95 -3.76 5.29
CA SER A 103 -2.10 -3.61 6.19
C SER A 103 -1.80 -4.00 7.63
N ASN A 104 -0.83 -4.88 7.89
CA ASN A 104 -0.46 -5.27 9.25
C ASN A 104 0.38 -4.19 9.92
N LEU A 105 1.31 -3.57 9.20
CA LEU A 105 2.10 -2.44 9.72
C LEU A 105 1.22 -1.21 9.92
N ILE A 106 0.33 -0.88 8.97
CA ILE A 106 -0.60 0.24 9.10
C ILE A 106 -1.45 0.07 10.37
N HIS A 107 -2.10 -1.08 10.52
CA HIS A 107 -2.99 -1.33 11.65
C HIS A 107 -2.26 -1.27 13.00
N ARG A 108 -1.13 -1.99 13.15
CA ARG A 108 -0.35 -1.98 14.39
C ARG A 108 0.19 -0.57 14.72
N SER A 109 0.57 0.19 13.70
CA SER A 109 1.04 1.57 13.89
C SER A 109 -0.09 2.47 14.38
N CYS A 110 -1.28 2.38 13.77
CA CYS A 110 -2.44 3.12 14.26
C CYS A 110 -2.82 2.74 15.69
N GLU A 111 -2.86 1.46 16.02
CA GLU A 111 -3.15 0.98 17.39
C GLU A 111 -2.15 1.55 18.40
N ARG A 112 -0.85 1.49 18.11
CA ARG A 112 0.19 2.07 18.99
C ARG A 112 0.05 3.57 19.13
N ILE A 113 -0.24 4.30 18.04
CA ILE A 113 -0.46 5.75 18.10
C ILE A 113 -1.67 6.05 19.00
N LEU A 114 -2.79 5.36 18.82
CA LEU A 114 -3.99 5.56 19.62
C LEU A 114 -3.81 5.18 21.08
N GLN A 115 -3.06 4.12 21.37
CA GLN A 115 -2.69 3.73 22.73
C GLN A 115 -1.82 4.80 23.40
N ASN A 116 -0.77 5.24 22.72
CA ASN A 116 0.09 6.33 23.21
C ASN A 116 -0.69 7.63 23.38
N ILE A 117 -1.72 7.88 22.56
CA ILE A 117 -2.60 9.05 22.69
C ILE A 117 -3.47 8.96 23.96
N ALA A 118 -3.95 7.76 24.31
CA ALA A 118 -4.86 7.55 25.44
C ALA A 118 -4.21 7.86 26.79
N ASP A 119 -2.89 7.68 26.90
CA ASP A 119 -2.11 7.93 28.12
C ASP A 119 -1.80 9.43 28.34
N LEU A 120 -2.25 10.30 27.43
CA LEU A 120 -1.94 11.73 27.46
C LEU A 120 -3.14 12.60 27.85
N ASN A 121 -2.83 13.84 28.21
CA ASN A 121 -3.86 14.86 28.40
C ASN A 121 -4.59 15.16 27.06
N PRO A 122 -5.93 14.95 26.99
CA PRO A 122 -6.71 15.17 25.78
C PRO A 122 -6.68 16.60 25.23
N LYS A 123 -6.32 17.59 26.06
CA LYS A 123 -6.18 19.00 25.64
C LYS A 123 -4.94 19.26 24.80
N VAL A 124 -3.94 18.38 24.89
CA VAL A 124 -2.66 18.54 24.21
C VAL A 124 -2.73 17.93 22.81
N VAL A 125 -3.50 16.86 22.61
CA VAL A 125 -3.56 16.16 21.32
C VAL A 125 -4.58 16.79 20.36
N PRO A 126 -4.21 17.12 19.11
CA PRO A 126 -5.12 17.76 18.17
C PRO A 126 -6.20 16.77 17.75
N ARG A 127 -7.47 17.17 17.82
CA ARG A 127 -8.60 16.30 17.47
C ARG A 127 -8.52 15.78 16.03
N ASP A 128 -8.08 16.62 15.09
CA ASP A 128 -7.97 16.26 13.68
C ASP A 128 -6.91 15.17 13.43
N PHE A 129 -5.83 15.16 14.22
CA PHE A 129 -4.83 14.09 14.20
C PHE A 129 -5.44 12.77 14.67
N VAL A 130 -6.14 12.76 15.82
CA VAL A 130 -6.82 11.55 16.34
C VAL A 130 -7.83 10.99 15.33
N ARG A 131 -8.64 11.87 14.72
CA ARG A 131 -9.62 11.49 13.68
C ARG A 131 -8.93 10.87 12.47
N THR A 132 -7.81 11.45 12.04
CA THR A 132 -7.02 10.93 10.92
C THR A 132 -6.51 9.52 11.20
N ILE A 133 -5.94 9.28 12.38
CA ILE A 133 -5.43 7.94 12.73
C ILE A 133 -6.56 6.91 12.79
N LYS A 134 -7.71 7.27 13.40
CA LYS A 134 -8.90 6.40 13.42
C LYS A 134 -9.44 6.09 12.03
N PHE A 135 -9.53 7.11 11.17
CA PHE A 135 -9.93 6.92 9.78
C PHE A 135 -8.99 5.98 9.03
N ILE A 136 -7.67 6.15 9.17
CA ILE A 136 -6.67 5.29 8.51
C ILE A 136 -6.76 3.85 9.03
N GLU A 137 -6.95 3.67 10.33
CA GLU A 137 -7.15 2.35 10.94
C GLU A 137 -8.40 1.66 10.37
N GLU A 138 -9.52 2.36 10.33
CA GLU A 138 -10.78 1.85 9.79
C GLU A 138 -10.65 1.50 8.30
N PHE A 139 -10.07 2.40 7.50
CA PHE A 139 -9.77 2.15 6.09
C PHE A 139 -8.89 0.89 5.92
N CYS A 140 -7.88 0.73 6.77
CA CYS A 140 -7.01 -0.44 6.75
C CYS A 140 -7.79 -1.73 7.04
N CYS A 141 -8.59 -1.74 8.10
CA CYS A 141 -9.35 -2.92 8.52
C CYS A 141 -10.49 -3.27 7.58
N GLU A 142 -11.27 -2.29 7.14
CA GLU A 142 -12.45 -2.51 6.29
C GLU A 142 -12.04 -2.84 4.84
N CYS A 143 -10.97 -2.22 4.34
CA CYS A 143 -10.56 -2.31 2.93
C CYS A 143 -9.24 -3.06 2.72
N LEU A 144 -8.10 -2.56 3.23
CA LEU A 144 -6.78 -3.09 2.88
C LEU A 144 -6.58 -4.54 3.34
N LYS A 145 -6.94 -4.88 4.58
CA LYS A 145 -6.88 -6.28 5.07
C LYS A 145 -7.75 -7.23 4.23
N THR A 146 -8.90 -6.74 3.75
CA THR A 146 -9.74 -7.55 2.84
C THR A 146 -9.01 -7.82 1.52
N LEU A 147 -8.31 -6.84 0.97
CA LEU A 147 -7.57 -6.97 -0.28
C LEU A 147 -6.30 -7.84 -0.16
N ASP A 148 -5.63 -7.79 0.99
CA ASP A 148 -4.35 -8.50 1.21
C ASP A 148 -4.54 -9.99 1.49
N SER A 149 -5.61 -10.35 2.20
CA SER A 149 -5.85 -11.73 2.65
C SER A 149 -7.03 -12.41 1.98
N ASN A 150 -7.88 -11.68 1.25
CA ASN A 150 -9.09 -12.21 0.65
C ASN A 150 -9.28 -11.77 -0.82
N SER A 151 -10.39 -12.22 -1.39
CA SER A 151 -10.84 -11.83 -2.72
C SER A 151 -11.51 -10.45 -2.68
N PRO A 152 -11.39 -9.64 -3.75
CA PRO A 152 -12.20 -8.42 -3.91
C PRO A 152 -13.71 -8.74 -4.08
N TYR A 153 -14.06 -10.02 -4.23
CA TYR A 153 -15.41 -10.56 -4.23
C TYR A 153 -15.75 -11.24 -2.90
N ALA A 154 -16.98 -11.07 -2.42
CA ALA A 154 -17.51 -11.73 -1.24
C ALA A 154 -18.77 -12.53 -1.59
N HIS A 155 -18.84 -13.78 -1.15
CA HIS A 155 -19.95 -14.69 -1.42
C HIS A 155 -20.39 -15.37 -0.13
N GLY A 156 -21.70 -15.39 0.14
CA GLY A 156 -22.26 -15.97 1.37
C GLY A 156 -22.53 -17.47 1.32
N ASN A 157 -22.33 -18.13 0.16
CA ASN A 157 -22.50 -19.56 0.00
C ASN A 157 -21.61 -20.10 -1.14
N ASN A 158 -21.63 -21.41 -1.37
CA ASN A 158 -20.78 -22.13 -2.33
C ASN A 158 -21.45 -22.33 -3.71
N ASN A 159 -22.40 -21.47 -4.10
CA ASN A 159 -23.10 -21.59 -5.39
C ASN A 159 -22.11 -21.53 -6.57
N SER A 160 -22.27 -22.45 -7.53
CA SER A 160 -21.51 -22.52 -8.78
C SER A 160 -21.57 -21.26 -9.63
N ASP A 161 -22.62 -20.45 -9.50
CA ASP A 161 -22.78 -19.19 -10.24
C ASP A 161 -21.65 -18.19 -9.95
N PHE A 162 -20.99 -18.31 -8.78
CA PHE A 162 -19.84 -17.47 -8.42
C PHE A 162 -18.56 -17.83 -9.16
N LYS A 163 -18.53 -18.96 -9.88
CA LYS A 163 -17.39 -19.30 -10.74
C LYS A 163 -17.22 -18.30 -11.89
N SER A 164 -18.29 -17.63 -12.30
CA SER A 164 -18.28 -16.52 -13.27
C SER A 164 -18.20 -15.15 -12.57
N TRP A 165 -17.34 -15.02 -11.56
CA TRP A 165 -17.20 -13.80 -10.74
C TRP A 165 -17.00 -12.52 -11.56
N TRP A 166 -16.40 -12.62 -12.76
CA TRP A 166 -16.16 -11.49 -13.66
C TRP A 166 -17.43 -10.86 -14.22
N ILE A 167 -18.61 -11.47 -14.08
CA ILE A 167 -19.90 -10.85 -14.48
C ILE A 167 -20.49 -9.95 -13.39
N ARG A 168 -19.84 -9.89 -12.22
CA ARG A 168 -20.28 -9.12 -11.07
C ARG A 168 -19.27 -8.02 -10.79
N GLU A 169 -19.75 -6.91 -10.27
CA GLU A 169 -18.88 -5.88 -9.74
C GLU A 169 -18.19 -6.38 -8.45
N PRO A 170 -16.87 -6.14 -8.28
CA PRO A 170 -16.19 -6.42 -7.04
C PRO A 170 -16.86 -5.73 -5.85
N PHE A 171 -17.24 -6.51 -4.85
CA PHE A 171 -17.88 -6.01 -3.63
C PHE A 171 -17.04 -4.94 -2.91
N ILE A 172 -15.71 -5.06 -2.96
CA ILE A 172 -14.79 -4.13 -2.31
C ILE A 172 -14.92 -2.70 -2.84
N ILE A 173 -15.38 -2.49 -4.08
CA ILE A 173 -15.64 -1.15 -4.64
C ILE A 173 -16.69 -0.41 -3.81
N ARG A 174 -17.72 -1.13 -3.33
CA ARG A 174 -18.75 -0.54 -2.48
C ARG A 174 -18.17 -0.07 -1.15
N LYS A 175 -17.35 -0.91 -0.50
CA LYS A 175 -16.66 -0.56 0.75
C LYS A 175 -15.75 0.66 0.59
N LEU A 176 -14.94 0.71 -0.48
CA LEU A 176 -14.08 1.86 -0.77
C LEU A 176 -14.89 3.15 -0.97
N ASN A 177 -16.03 3.08 -1.66
CA ASN A 177 -16.94 4.21 -1.80
C ASN A 177 -17.58 4.64 -0.46
N GLU A 178 -17.93 3.69 0.40
CA GLU A 178 -18.42 3.95 1.75
C GLU A 178 -17.35 4.65 2.59
N THR A 179 -16.10 4.17 2.58
CA THR A 179 -14.96 4.81 3.27
C THR A 179 -14.73 6.23 2.77
N LYS A 180 -14.81 6.49 1.46
CA LYS A 180 -14.71 7.85 0.92
C LYS A 180 -15.83 8.78 1.41
N LYS A 181 -17.06 8.26 1.53
CA LYS A 181 -18.19 9.03 2.08
C LYS A 181 -17.97 9.30 3.56
N LYS A 182 -17.54 8.31 4.34
CA LYS A 182 -17.20 8.47 5.77
C LYS A 182 -16.15 9.56 5.97
N LEU A 183 -15.08 9.59 5.17
CA LEU A 183 -14.05 10.62 5.23
C LEU A 183 -14.63 12.03 5.13
N LYS A 184 -15.51 12.27 4.14
CA LYS A 184 -16.18 13.56 3.96
C LYS A 184 -17.13 13.87 5.11
N THR A 185 -17.91 12.90 5.57
CA THR A 185 -18.85 13.11 6.69
C THR A 185 -18.11 13.44 7.99
N GLU A 186 -16.96 12.80 8.24
CA GLU A 186 -16.21 13.02 9.48
C GLU A 186 -15.56 14.40 9.52
N PHE A 187 -15.01 14.88 8.40
CA PHE A 187 -14.30 16.16 8.33
C PHE A 187 -15.11 17.31 7.71
N GLU A 188 -16.39 17.09 7.40
CA GLU A 188 -17.28 17.96 6.58
C GLU A 188 -16.83 18.07 5.10
N GLU A 189 -15.53 18.24 4.88
CA GLU A 189 -14.85 18.16 3.60
C GLU A 189 -13.57 17.33 3.73
N THR A 190 -13.03 16.80 2.63
CA THR A 190 -11.77 16.04 2.71
C THR A 190 -10.60 16.98 3.03
N PRO A 191 -9.87 16.77 4.14
CA PRO A 191 -8.72 17.60 4.48
C PRO A 191 -7.62 17.54 3.40
N PRO A 192 -6.87 18.64 3.14
CA PRO A 192 -5.82 18.66 2.12
C PRO A 192 -4.79 17.53 2.26
N GLY A 193 -4.37 17.18 3.48
CA GLY A 193 -3.44 16.07 3.73
C GLY A 193 -4.03 14.70 3.35
N LEU A 194 -5.34 14.52 3.46
CA LEU A 194 -6.03 13.25 3.17
C LEU A 194 -6.52 13.14 1.72
N LEU A 195 -6.40 14.21 0.91
CA LEU A 195 -6.74 14.18 -0.52
C LEU A 195 -5.96 13.09 -1.26
N LYS A 196 -4.71 12.82 -0.87
CA LYS A 196 -3.89 11.81 -1.51
C LYS A 196 -4.41 10.39 -1.28
N ILE A 197 -4.94 10.10 -0.08
CA ILE A 197 -5.63 8.84 0.21
C ILE A 197 -6.89 8.74 -0.65
N GLN A 198 -7.71 9.79 -0.69
CA GLN A 198 -8.93 9.79 -1.50
C GLN A 198 -8.64 9.58 -3.00
N GLN A 199 -7.63 10.27 -3.55
CA GLN A 199 -7.20 10.12 -4.94
C GLN A 199 -6.67 8.72 -5.23
N TRP A 200 -5.92 8.13 -4.29
CA TRP A 200 -5.48 6.75 -4.40
C TRP A 200 -6.70 5.81 -4.45
N ILE A 201 -7.68 5.97 -3.56
CA ILE A 201 -8.92 5.17 -3.56
C ILE A 201 -9.65 5.31 -4.91
N ASP A 202 -9.75 6.52 -5.46
CA ASP A 202 -10.40 6.77 -6.75
C ASP A 202 -9.71 6.04 -7.91
N ARG A 203 -8.38 6.11 -7.97
CA ARG A 203 -7.59 5.34 -8.94
C ARG A 203 -7.77 3.84 -8.75
N PHE A 204 -7.79 3.37 -7.50
CA PHE A 204 -7.93 1.96 -7.18
C PHE A 204 -9.31 1.42 -7.56
N ILE A 205 -10.39 2.17 -7.29
CA ILE A 205 -11.76 1.84 -7.74
C ILE A 205 -11.82 1.76 -9.26
N SER A 206 -11.27 2.75 -9.97
CA SER A 206 -11.22 2.76 -11.44
C SER A 206 -10.45 1.55 -12.02
N ARG A 207 -9.48 1.03 -11.26
CA ARG A 207 -8.74 -0.17 -11.64
C ARG A 207 -9.52 -1.44 -11.34
N LEU A 208 -10.05 -1.58 -10.13
CA LEU A 208 -10.86 -2.73 -9.71
C LEU A 208 -12.11 -2.93 -10.58
N SER A 209 -12.71 -1.86 -11.11
CA SER A 209 -13.87 -1.99 -12.02
C SER A 209 -13.53 -2.75 -13.29
N ARG A 210 -12.25 -2.82 -13.71
CA ARG A 210 -11.79 -3.59 -14.86
C ARG A 210 -11.82 -5.10 -14.62
N LEU A 211 -11.93 -5.54 -13.36
CA LEU A 211 -12.16 -6.95 -13.01
C LEU A 211 -13.59 -7.41 -13.37
N HIS A 212 -14.47 -6.47 -13.72
CA HIS A 212 -15.85 -6.72 -14.14
C HIS A 212 -15.99 -6.57 -15.66
N ALA A 213 -16.52 -7.61 -16.32
CA ALA A 213 -16.75 -7.66 -17.75
C ALA A 213 -18.17 -7.17 -18.08
N THR A 214 -18.32 -5.90 -18.46
CA THR A 214 -19.61 -5.31 -18.83
C THR A 214 -19.58 -4.68 -20.23
N PRO A 215 -20.37 -5.17 -21.21
CA PRO A 215 -21.11 -6.45 -21.17
C PRO A 215 -20.16 -7.67 -21.15
N PRO A 216 -20.63 -8.85 -20.72
CA PRO A 216 -19.79 -10.05 -20.57
C PRO A 216 -19.55 -10.75 -21.93
N THR A 217 -18.91 -10.05 -22.88
CA THR A 217 -18.45 -10.63 -24.15
C THR A 217 -17.14 -11.41 -23.94
N PRO A 218 -16.78 -12.39 -24.79
CA PRO A 218 -15.51 -13.12 -24.66
C PRO A 218 -14.28 -12.21 -24.54
N ASP A 219 -14.23 -11.13 -25.32
CA ASP A 219 -13.14 -10.15 -25.27
C ASP A 219 -13.08 -9.41 -23.92
N ASN A 220 -14.22 -8.94 -23.42
CA ASN A 220 -14.27 -8.23 -22.13
C ASN A 220 -13.95 -9.18 -20.98
N VAL A 221 -14.45 -10.41 -21.01
CA VAL A 221 -14.14 -11.44 -20.01
C VAL A 221 -12.66 -11.78 -20.02
N SER A 222 -12.06 -11.97 -21.21
CA SER A 222 -10.61 -12.20 -21.34
C SER A 222 -9.80 -11.06 -20.72
N LYS A 223 -10.18 -9.80 -20.98
CA LYS A 223 -9.52 -8.61 -20.40
C LYS A 223 -9.68 -8.55 -18.88
N SER A 224 -10.88 -8.80 -18.35
CA SER A 224 -11.11 -8.79 -16.90
C SER A 224 -10.35 -9.91 -16.16
N ILE A 225 -10.24 -11.09 -16.78
CA ILE A 225 -9.43 -12.20 -16.26
C ILE A 225 -7.93 -11.86 -16.32
N LEU A 226 -7.46 -11.22 -17.40
CA LEU A 226 -6.08 -10.76 -17.53
C LEU A 226 -5.73 -9.73 -16.45
N GLU A 227 -6.64 -8.76 -16.23
CA GLU A 227 -6.52 -7.77 -15.18
C GLU A 227 -6.45 -8.41 -13.79
N SER A 228 -7.27 -9.44 -13.55
CA SER A 228 -7.27 -10.20 -12.30
C SER A 228 -5.96 -10.95 -12.08
N SER A 229 -5.35 -11.47 -13.14
CA SER A 229 -4.00 -12.05 -13.07
C SER A 229 -2.97 -11.02 -12.60
N ALA A 230 -3.03 -9.78 -13.11
CA ALA A 230 -2.14 -8.70 -12.70
C ALA A 230 -2.35 -8.30 -11.23
N TYR A 231 -3.63 -8.13 -10.83
CA TYR A 231 -4.02 -7.86 -9.45
C TYR A 231 -3.44 -8.93 -8.51
N VAL A 232 -3.73 -10.20 -8.75
CA VAL A 232 -3.28 -11.31 -7.89
C VAL A 232 -1.75 -11.40 -7.83
N THR A 233 -1.05 -11.10 -8.93
CA THR A 233 0.43 -11.05 -8.92
C THR A 233 0.96 -9.93 -8.03
N ALA A 234 0.32 -8.76 -8.03
CA ALA A 234 0.70 -7.66 -7.14
C ALA A 234 0.49 -8.00 -5.67
N ILE A 235 -0.62 -8.69 -5.33
CA ILE A 235 -0.81 -9.20 -3.97
C ILE A 235 0.29 -10.21 -3.62
N ALA A 236 0.61 -11.12 -4.55
CA ALA A 236 1.64 -12.13 -4.34
C ALA A 236 3.03 -11.50 -4.10
N GLU A 237 3.35 -10.39 -4.78
CA GLU A 237 4.60 -9.64 -4.58
C GLU A 237 4.68 -8.99 -3.20
N ARG A 238 3.56 -8.47 -2.69
CA ARG A 238 3.52 -7.95 -1.32
C ARG A 238 3.73 -9.07 -0.31
N GLN A 239 3.04 -10.20 -0.50
CA GLN A 239 3.17 -11.36 0.39
C GLN A 239 4.60 -11.95 0.41
N ILE A 240 5.34 -11.96 -0.71
CA ILE A 240 6.72 -12.45 -0.71
C ILE A 240 7.67 -11.45 -0.03
N ILE A 241 7.41 -10.14 -0.14
CA ILE A 241 8.18 -9.09 0.57
C ILE A 241 7.93 -9.17 2.08
N ASP A 242 6.71 -9.51 2.48
CA ASP A 242 6.30 -9.63 3.89
C ASP A 242 6.73 -10.98 4.53
N GLY A 243 7.47 -11.83 3.80
CA GLY A 243 7.93 -13.14 4.28
C GLY A 243 6.89 -14.26 4.24
N ASN A 244 5.71 -14.02 3.66
CA ASN A 244 4.63 -15.00 3.53
C ASN A 244 4.78 -15.86 2.26
N ALA A 245 5.93 -16.54 2.14
CA ALA A 245 6.35 -17.25 0.93
C ALA A 245 5.31 -18.27 0.40
N ALA A 246 4.75 -19.11 1.27
CA ALA A 246 3.74 -20.10 0.87
C ALA A 246 2.50 -19.43 0.25
N HIS A 247 2.02 -18.34 0.86
CA HIS A 247 0.85 -17.62 0.37
C HIS A 247 1.16 -16.93 -0.97
N ALA A 248 2.36 -16.34 -1.11
CA ALA A 248 2.81 -15.77 -2.38
C ALA A 248 2.85 -16.81 -3.52
N ILE A 249 3.29 -18.05 -3.25
CA ILE A 249 3.29 -19.14 -4.23
C ILE A 249 1.86 -19.54 -4.65
N LEU A 250 0.91 -19.61 -3.71
CA LEU A 250 -0.49 -19.88 -4.03
C LEU A 250 -1.09 -18.78 -4.90
N LEU A 251 -0.83 -17.52 -4.57
CA LEU A 251 -1.33 -16.39 -5.35
C LEU A 251 -0.69 -16.33 -6.73
N ILE A 252 0.63 -16.50 -6.87
CA ILE A 252 1.26 -16.45 -8.20
C ILE A 252 0.88 -17.66 -9.07
N HIS A 253 0.59 -18.83 -8.47
CA HIS A 253 -0.06 -19.94 -9.16
C HIS A 253 -1.44 -19.54 -9.69
N ARG A 254 -2.27 -18.92 -8.86
CA ARG A 254 -3.59 -18.43 -9.28
C ARG A 254 -3.48 -17.36 -10.36
N ALA A 255 -2.50 -16.47 -10.28
CA ALA A 255 -2.25 -15.47 -11.31
C ALA A 255 -1.86 -16.11 -12.65
N ALA A 256 -1.05 -17.16 -12.63
CA ALA A 256 -0.69 -17.92 -13.83
C ALA A 256 -1.91 -18.65 -14.42
N ASP A 257 -2.75 -19.26 -13.57
CA ASP A 257 -3.99 -19.92 -13.98
C ASP A 257 -4.93 -18.93 -14.69
N LEU A 258 -5.13 -17.75 -14.11
CA LEU A 258 -5.92 -16.67 -14.70
C LEU A 258 -5.31 -16.16 -16.02
N MET A 259 -3.99 -15.98 -16.09
CA MET A 259 -3.30 -15.57 -17.31
C MET A 259 -3.58 -16.54 -18.46
N LEU A 260 -3.36 -17.84 -18.25
CA LEU A 260 -3.59 -18.84 -19.29
C LEU A 260 -5.08 -18.98 -19.63
N PHE A 261 -5.98 -18.87 -18.65
CA PHE A 261 -7.41 -18.84 -18.90
C PHE A 261 -7.79 -17.65 -19.78
N SER A 262 -7.35 -16.42 -19.47
CA SER A 262 -7.61 -15.23 -20.30
C SER A 262 -7.19 -15.45 -21.75
N ILE A 263 -5.99 -16.01 -21.95
CA ILE A 263 -5.46 -16.33 -23.27
C ILE A 263 -6.32 -17.39 -23.97
N CYS A 264 -6.73 -18.46 -23.28
CA CYS A 264 -7.62 -19.47 -23.84
C CYS A 264 -8.96 -18.88 -24.29
N VAL A 265 -9.56 -17.97 -23.51
CA VAL A 265 -10.80 -17.27 -23.90
C VAL A 265 -10.58 -16.46 -25.16
N ARG A 266 -9.50 -15.67 -25.21
CA ARG A 266 -9.14 -14.84 -26.38
C ARG A 266 -8.97 -15.66 -27.66
N ASN A 267 -8.50 -16.90 -27.54
CA ASN A 267 -8.27 -17.82 -28.66
C ASN A 267 -9.44 -18.78 -28.91
N ASN A 268 -10.61 -18.57 -28.28
CA ASN A 268 -11.80 -19.44 -28.42
C ASN A 268 -11.57 -20.91 -28.01
N ILE A 269 -10.55 -21.18 -27.18
CA ILE A 269 -10.25 -22.50 -26.60
C ILE A 269 -11.17 -22.77 -25.41
N ILE A 270 -11.53 -21.72 -24.66
CA ILE A 270 -12.51 -21.80 -23.57
C ILE A 270 -13.69 -20.91 -23.89
N THR A 271 -14.90 -21.46 -23.82
CA THR A 271 -16.15 -20.70 -23.85
C THR A 271 -16.54 -20.27 -22.44
N VAL A 272 -17.02 -19.04 -22.30
CA VAL A 272 -17.47 -18.44 -21.04
C VAL A 272 -19.00 -18.40 -20.93
N ALA A 273 -19.71 -19.09 -21.84
CA ALA A 273 -21.16 -19.24 -21.81
C ALA A 273 -21.65 -20.11 -20.62
N GLN A 274 -20.76 -20.88 -20.00
CA GLN A 274 -21.05 -21.73 -18.84
C GLN A 274 -20.28 -21.26 -17.61
N TYR A 275 -20.81 -21.57 -16.42
CA TYR A 275 -20.25 -21.13 -15.14
C TYR A 275 -18.77 -21.55 -14.96
N GLY A 276 -17.89 -20.56 -14.81
CA GLY A 276 -16.45 -20.81 -14.65
C GLY A 276 -15.69 -21.16 -15.94
N GLY A 277 -16.36 -21.16 -17.08
CA GLY A 277 -15.77 -21.52 -18.37
C GLY A 277 -15.69 -23.02 -18.62
N LYS A 278 -15.71 -23.42 -19.89
CA LYS A 278 -15.62 -24.80 -20.38
C LYS A 278 -14.75 -24.85 -21.63
N TYR A 279 -13.96 -25.90 -21.83
CA TYR A 279 -13.23 -26.08 -23.08
C TYR A 279 -14.20 -26.26 -24.25
N THR A 280 -13.87 -25.65 -25.39
CA THR A 280 -14.61 -25.86 -26.63
C THR A 280 -14.31 -27.25 -27.20
N SER A 281 -15.24 -27.79 -27.99
CA SER A 281 -15.09 -29.11 -28.61
C SER A 281 -13.78 -29.18 -29.40
N GLY A 282 -13.01 -30.25 -29.21
CA GLY A 282 -11.68 -30.43 -29.82
C GLY A 282 -10.50 -29.95 -28.97
N TYR A 283 -10.74 -29.20 -27.88
CA TYR A 283 -9.70 -28.75 -26.95
C TYR A 283 -9.79 -29.41 -25.56
N GLU A 284 -10.72 -30.35 -25.37
CA GLU A 284 -10.95 -31.01 -24.08
C GLU A 284 -9.79 -31.94 -23.69
N PRO A 285 -9.06 -31.65 -22.61
CA PRO A 285 -7.97 -32.50 -22.17
C PRO A 285 -8.51 -33.78 -21.51
N GLN A 286 -8.20 -34.93 -22.10
CA GLN A 286 -8.49 -36.26 -21.54
C GLN A 286 -9.96 -36.47 -21.14
N GLY A 287 -10.91 -35.84 -21.85
CA GLY A 287 -12.34 -35.91 -21.53
C GLY A 287 -12.77 -35.18 -20.25
N LYS A 288 -11.86 -34.44 -19.60
CA LYS A 288 -12.17 -33.59 -18.44
C LYS A 288 -12.44 -32.17 -18.91
N ASN A 289 -13.51 -31.57 -18.41
CA ASN A 289 -13.86 -30.19 -18.77
C ASN A 289 -13.52 -29.14 -17.71
N THR A 290 -12.76 -29.53 -16.70
CA THR A 290 -12.31 -28.60 -15.66
C THR A 290 -11.19 -27.72 -16.19
N VAL A 291 -11.42 -26.41 -16.19
CA VAL A 291 -10.38 -25.41 -16.49
C VAL A 291 -9.37 -25.41 -15.35
N THR A 292 -8.11 -25.68 -15.68
CA THR A 292 -6.97 -25.68 -14.74
C THR A 292 -5.74 -25.16 -15.47
N LEU A 293 -4.77 -24.64 -14.71
CA LEU A 293 -3.47 -24.18 -15.20
C LEU A 293 -2.84 -25.17 -16.19
N MET A 294 -2.73 -26.44 -15.79
CA MET A 294 -2.04 -27.46 -16.58
C MET A 294 -2.79 -27.83 -17.86
N HIS A 295 -4.12 -27.87 -17.81
CA HIS A 295 -4.94 -28.10 -18.99
C HIS A 295 -4.84 -26.93 -19.97
N SER A 296 -4.94 -25.69 -19.48
CA SER A 296 -4.84 -24.49 -20.32
C SER A 296 -3.44 -24.37 -20.94
N LEU A 297 -2.40 -24.68 -20.17
CA LEU A 297 -1.04 -24.78 -20.67
C LEU A 297 -0.96 -25.77 -21.83
N SER A 298 -1.44 -27.00 -21.65
CA SER A 298 -1.41 -28.06 -22.67
C SER A 298 -2.10 -27.62 -23.97
N CYS A 299 -3.29 -27.03 -23.88
CA CYS A 299 -4.05 -26.56 -25.06
C CYS A 299 -3.34 -25.42 -25.80
N LEU A 300 -2.57 -24.58 -25.09
CA LEU A 300 -1.91 -23.41 -25.67
C LEU A 300 -0.49 -23.68 -26.18
N LYS A 301 0.13 -24.84 -25.87
CA LYS A 301 1.55 -25.14 -26.24
C LYS A 301 1.82 -24.99 -27.74
N ASN A 302 0.84 -25.30 -28.59
CA ASN A 302 0.96 -25.20 -30.04
C ASN A 302 0.45 -23.87 -30.60
N THR A 303 -0.25 -23.07 -29.78
CA THR A 303 -0.83 -21.78 -30.16
C THR A 303 0.11 -20.61 -29.86
N ILE A 304 0.91 -20.71 -28.80
CA ILE A 304 1.86 -19.67 -28.37
C ILE A 304 3.27 -20.23 -28.42
N SER A 305 4.09 -19.71 -29.34
CA SER A 305 5.44 -20.18 -29.63
C SER A 305 6.40 -20.20 -28.43
N ASP A 306 6.28 -19.24 -27.52
CA ASP A 306 7.12 -19.17 -26.33
C ASP A 306 6.65 -20.04 -25.16
N LEU A 307 5.39 -20.48 -25.17
CA LEU A 307 4.80 -21.19 -24.05
C LEU A 307 5.45 -22.55 -23.75
N PRO A 308 5.89 -23.35 -24.75
CA PRO A 308 6.69 -24.55 -24.49
C PRO A 308 7.91 -24.28 -23.61
N LYS A 309 8.60 -23.14 -23.78
CA LYS A 309 9.77 -22.74 -22.99
C LYS A 309 9.45 -22.43 -21.53
N TYR A 310 8.17 -22.20 -21.21
CA TYR A 310 7.70 -21.87 -19.85
C TYR A 310 7.11 -23.08 -19.12
N SER A 311 6.98 -24.23 -19.80
CA SER A 311 6.29 -25.40 -19.24
C SER A 311 6.90 -25.85 -17.92
N SER A 312 8.23 -25.98 -17.85
CA SER A 312 8.91 -26.45 -16.63
C SER A 312 8.66 -25.55 -15.43
N THR A 313 8.61 -24.22 -15.62
CA THR A 313 8.30 -23.27 -14.55
C THR A 313 6.87 -23.43 -14.04
N PHE A 314 5.89 -23.61 -14.94
CA PHE A 314 4.50 -23.82 -14.52
C PHE A 314 4.25 -25.22 -13.94
N ASP A 315 4.95 -26.24 -14.44
CA ASP A 315 4.96 -27.58 -13.87
C ASP A 315 5.46 -27.55 -12.41
N GLU A 316 6.63 -26.93 -12.18
CA GLU A 316 7.21 -26.75 -10.85
C GLU A 316 6.29 -25.95 -9.91
N LEU A 317 5.71 -24.85 -10.41
CA LEU A 317 4.76 -24.04 -9.64
C LEU A 317 3.53 -24.85 -9.23
N ASN A 318 3.00 -25.68 -10.14
CA ASN A 318 1.85 -26.53 -9.85
C ASN A 318 2.17 -27.65 -8.86
N GLN A 319 3.38 -28.22 -8.93
CA GLN A 319 3.86 -29.21 -7.96
C GLN A 319 3.96 -28.59 -6.56
N TRP A 320 4.64 -27.44 -6.44
CA TRP A 320 4.76 -26.75 -5.16
C TRP A 320 3.40 -26.33 -4.61
N ARG A 321 2.52 -25.75 -5.43
CA ARG A 321 1.15 -25.40 -5.01
C ARG A 321 0.44 -26.59 -4.35
N ASN A 322 0.64 -27.82 -4.85
CA ASN A 322 0.02 -29.00 -4.24
C ASN A 322 0.69 -29.41 -2.93
N LEU A 323 2.02 -29.26 -2.81
CA LEU A 323 2.78 -29.65 -1.61
C LEU A 323 2.56 -28.75 -0.40
N LEU A 324 2.05 -27.53 -0.59
CA LEU A 324 1.82 -26.56 0.49
C LEU A 324 0.70 -26.97 1.45
N MET A 325 0.89 -26.63 2.73
CA MET A 325 -0.06 -26.87 3.83
C MET A 325 -1.50 -26.46 3.53
N GLN A 326 -1.67 -25.35 2.81
CA GLN A 326 -2.97 -24.76 2.52
C GLN A 326 -3.75 -25.49 1.41
N THR A 327 -3.19 -26.52 0.78
CA THR A 327 -3.83 -27.23 -0.34
C THR A 327 -3.98 -28.73 -0.11
N HIS A 328 -2.91 -29.52 -0.19
CA HIS A 328 -3.01 -30.99 -0.18
C HIS A 328 -2.00 -31.71 0.73
N TYR A 329 -0.82 -31.14 1.01
CA TYR A 329 0.21 -31.78 1.85
C TYR A 329 0.75 -30.82 2.90
N MET A 330 1.40 -31.32 3.95
CA MET A 330 1.92 -30.52 5.08
C MET A 330 3.37 -30.04 4.86
N SER A 331 3.74 -29.63 3.64
CA SER A 331 5.12 -29.21 3.33
C SER A 331 5.28 -27.69 3.41
N ASN A 332 6.52 -27.25 3.62
CA ASN A 332 6.93 -25.86 3.52
C ASN A 332 8.02 -25.69 2.46
N LEU A 333 8.05 -24.53 1.81
CA LEU A 333 9.08 -24.16 0.85
C LEU A 333 10.08 -23.22 1.52
N PHE A 334 11.37 -23.52 1.42
CA PHE A 334 12.41 -22.59 1.88
C PHE A 334 12.31 -21.26 1.13
N GLU A 335 12.56 -20.16 1.84
CA GLU A 335 12.33 -18.80 1.35
C GLU A 335 13.10 -18.51 0.05
N ASP A 336 14.37 -18.91 -0.03
CA ASP A 336 15.19 -18.74 -1.24
C ASP A 336 14.59 -19.44 -2.46
N ASN A 337 14.09 -20.67 -2.27
CA ASN A 337 13.45 -21.44 -3.34
C ASN A 337 12.12 -20.81 -3.75
N ALA A 338 11.34 -20.32 -2.78
CA ALA A 338 10.09 -19.60 -3.04
C ALA A 338 10.34 -18.31 -3.83
N MET A 339 11.34 -17.54 -3.43
CA MET A 339 11.74 -16.31 -4.10
C MET A 339 12.21 -16.58 -5.53
N GLN A 340 13.00 -17.64 -5.75
CA GLN A 340 13.45 -18.01 -7.10
C GLN A 340 12.28 -18.47 -7.99
N LEU A 341 11.40 -19.33 -7.48
CA LEU A 341 10.21 -19.79 -8.19
C LEU A 341 9.26 -18.63 -8.52
N PHE A 342 9.05 -17.72 -7.57
CA PHE A 342 8.27 -16.49 -7.74
C PHE A 342 8.86 -15.62 -8.85
N LYS A 343 10.16 -15.28 -8.77
CA LYS A 343 10.87 -14.47 -9.77
C LYS A 343 10.78 -15.08 -11.18
N ASN A 344 11.02 -16.40 -11.27
CA ASN A 344 10.94 -17.14 -12.53
C ASN A 344 9.53 -17.06 -13.13
N THR A 345 8.50 -17.32 -12.32
CA THR A 345 7.10 -17.29 -12.75
C THR A 345 6.68 -15.89 -13.17
N ARG A 346 6.96 -14.87 -12.35
CA ARG A 346 6.66 -13.46 -12.64
C ARG A 346 7.29 -13.00 -13.96
N ALA A 347 8.53 -13.39 -14.22
CA ALA A 347 9.20 -13.07 -15.48
C ALA A 347 8.48 -13.70 -16.70
N ARG A 348 7.83 -14.86 -16.55
CA ARG A 348 7.04 -15.46 -17.63
C ARG A 348 5.68 -14.77 -17.79
N LEU A 349 5.03 -14.41 -16.69
CA LEU A 349 3.77 -13.66 -16.72
C LEU A 349 3.95 -12.28 -17.38
N LEU A 350 5.04 -11.57 -17.10
CA LEU A 350 5.38 -10.31 -17.77
C LEU A 350 5.48 -10.47 -19.29
N LYS A 351 6.11 -11.56 -19.77
CA LYS A 351 6.24 -11.84 -21.20
C LYS A 351 4.90 -12.22 -21.85
N LEU A 352 4.08 -12.99 -21.17
CA LEU A 352 2.77 -13.44 -21.69
C LEU A 352 1.71 -12.33 -21.67
N GLY A 353 1.66 -11.54 -20.60
CA GLY A 353 0.66 -10.49 -20.40
C GLY A 353 0.92 -9.21 -21.18
N GLY A 354 2.17 -8.96 -21.57
CA GLY A 354 2.56 -7.79 -22.35
C GLY A 354 2.46 -6.46 -21.58
N PRO A 355 2.49 -5.33 -22.30
CA PRO A 355 2.56 -3.99 -21.70
C PRO A 355 1.33 -3.63 -20.85
N GLU A 356 0.13 -4.01 -21.30
CA GLU A 356 -1.11 -3.70 -20.59
C GLU A 356 -1.15 -4.36 -19.21
N TRP A 357 -0.86 -5.67 -19.15
CA TRP A 357 -0.77 -6.42 -17.90
C TRP A 357 0.33 -5.85 -17.00
N SER A 358 1.49 -5.49 -17.57
CA SER A 358 2.61 -4.92 -16.82
C SER A 358 2.24 -3.58 -16.19
N ALA A 359 1.49 -2.74 -16.89
CA ALA A 359 0.97 -1.49 -16.38
C ALA A 359 -0.07 -1.73 -15.26
N SER A 360 -1.00 -2.66 -15.45
CA SER A 360 -1.96 -3.06 -14.41
C SER A 360 -1.26 -3.49 -13.13
N PHE A 361 -0.30 -4.40 -13.27
CA PHE A 361 0.46 -4.97 -12.16
C PHE A 361 1.21 -3.88 -11.37
N LYS A 362 1.87 -2.94 -12.05
CA LYS A 362 2.53 -1.79 -11.39
C LYS A 362 1.54 -0.93 -10.62
N THR A 363 0.40 -0.58 -11.21
CA THR A 363 -0.62 0.23 -10.54
C THR A 363 -1.14 -0.43 -9.27
N TYR A 364 -1.26 -1.77 -9.23
CA TYR A 364 -1.68 -2.49 -8.02
C TYR A 364 -0.58 -2.60 -6.94
N LEU A 365 0.69 -2.35 -7.28
CA LEU A 365 1.80 -2.26 -6.33
C LEU A 365 2.03 -0.85 -5.80
N GLU A 366 1.55 0.17 -6.51
CA GLU A 366 1.73 1.57 -6.10
C GLU A 366 0.97 1.85 -4.80
N GLY A 367 1.71 2.13 -3.73
CA GLY A 367 1.13 2.57 -2.48
C GLY A 367 0.65 4.01 -2.49
N ILE A 368 0.31 4.51 -1.31
CA ILE A 368 -0.23 5.85 -1.14
C ILE A 368 0.94 6.82 -1.02
N ASP A 369 1.01 7.81 -1.92
CA ASP A 369 2.05 8.85 -1.92
C ASP A 369 1.80 9.92 -0.85
N ILE A 370 1.74 9.50 0.40
CA ILE A 370 1.53 10.37 1.56
C ILE A 370 2.87 10.77 2.18
N HIS A 371 2.91 11.89 2.89
CA HIS A 371 4.07 12.39 3.63
C HIS A 371 3.70 12.64 5.10
N MET A 372 4.71 12.79 5.95
CA MET A 372 4.49 12.99 7.39
C MET A 372 3.56 14.19 7.71
N PRO A 373 3.68 15.37 7.07
CA PRO A 373 2.77 16.49 7.35
C PRO A 373 1.31 16.20 7.01
N ASP A 374 1.07 15.36 6.00
CA ASP A 374 -0.29 14.97 5.58
C ASP A 374 -1.01 14.17 6.69
N ILE A 375 -0.25 13.52 7.57
CA ILE A 375 -0.74 12.73 8.71
C ILE A 375 -0.81 13.59 9.97
N LEU A 376 0.25 14.36 10.27
CA LEU A 376 0.37 15.12 11.51
C LEU A 376 -0.49 16.41 11.54
N ASP A 377 -0.67 17.06 10.39
CA ASP A 377 -1.50 18.27 10.23
C ASP A 377 -2.38 18.12 8.96
N PRO A 378 -3.38 17.23 8.98
CA PRO A 378 -4.19 16.89 7.82
C PRO A 378 -4.98 18.09 7.27
N CYS A 379 -5.30 19.06 8.13
CA CYS A 379 -6.04 20.28 7.82
C CYS A 379 -5.13 21.46 7.46
N GLN A 380 -3.79 21.29 7.50
CA GLN A 380 -2.78 22.32 7.24
C GLN A 380 -2.93 23.59 8.12
N LYS A 381 -3.53 23.45 9.31
CA LYS A 381 -3.82 24.60 10.18
C LYS A 381 -2.54 25.25 10.71
N LEU A 382 -1.47 24.47 10.87
CA LEU A 382 -0.21 24.95 11.44
C LEU A 382 0.72 25.51 10.38
N LEU A 383 0.73 24.87 9.22
CA LEU A 383 1.47 25.39 8.06
C LEU A 383 0.92 26.77 7.63
N ILE A 384 -0.37 27.03 7.82
CA ILE A 384 -0.97 28.35 7.57
C ILE A 384 -0.52 29.35 8.64
N ASN A 385 -0.60 28.99 9.93
CA ASN A 385 -0.21 29.88 11.02
C ASN A 385 1.29 30.24 11.00
N LEU A 386 2.16 29.29 10.64
CA LEU A 386 3.60 29.51 10.49
C LEU A 386 3.97 30.35 9.25
N ARG A 387 3.07 30.53 8.28
CA ARG A 387 3.28 31.40 7.10
C ARG A 387 2.79 32.83 7.32
N GLN A 388 1.98 33.05 8.36
CA GLN A 388 1.43 34.35 8.72
C GLN A 388 2.26 35.08 9.78
N ILE A 389 3.18 34.35 10.43
CA ILE A 389 4.27 34.85 11.27
C ILE A 389 5.50 34.97 10.38
#